data_AF-A0A7Y5G928-F1
#
_entry.id   AF-A0A7Y5G928-F1
#
_cell.length_a   1.000
_cell.length_b   1.000
_cell.length_c   1.000
_cell.angle_alpha   90.00
_cell.angle_beta   90.00
_cell.angle_gamma   90.00
#
_symmetry.space_group_name_H-M   'P 1'
#
loop_
_entity.id
_entity.type
_entity.pdbx_description
1 polymer ?
#
loop_
_entity_poly.entity_id
_entity_poly.type
_entity_poly.pdbx_seq_one_letter_code
_entity_poly.pdbx_strand_id
1 'polypeptide(L)'
;DWGVLAFSVGFGGSMIWFGSSAGVALSSIFPQAKSVGEWLKQGWHVILAYVVGFFIMLGLLGWHPHEPHKEGAAPSAHEMIRE
;
A
#
# COMPACT_ATOMS: atom_id res chain seq x y z
N ASP A 1 -12.11 3.18 -2.53
CA ASP A 1 -12.44 2.19 -1.50
C ASP A 1 -11.32 2.16 -0.47
N TRP A 2 -11.63 2.41 0.80
CA TRP A 2 -10.61 2.45 1.87
C TRP A 2 -10.07 1.07 2.23
N GLY A 3 -10.87 0.00 2.13
CA GLY A 3 -10.42 -1.36 2.37
C GLY A 3 -9.41 -1.81 1.33
N VAL A 4 -9.70 -1.52 0.05
CA VAL A 4 -8.77 -1.82 -1.05
C VAL A 4 -7.47 -1.03 -0.96
N LEU A 5 -7.55 0.24 -0.55
CA LEU A 5 -6.37 1.06 -0.30
C LEU A 5 -5.55 0.53 0.89
N ALA A 6 -6.20 0.20 2.01
CA ALA A 6 -5.53 -0.32 3.19
C ALA A 6 -4.81 -1.64 2.91
N PHE A 7 -5.41 -2.55 2.15
CA PHE A 7 -4.74 -3.79 1.72
C PHE A 7 -3.53 -3.50 0.83
N SER A 8 -3.73 -2.65 -0.19
CA SER A 8 -2.68 -2.29 -1.15
C SER A 8 -1.46 -1.69 -0.46
N VAL A 9 -1.68 -0.75 0.45
CA VAL A 9 -0.62 -0.06 1.18
C VAL A 9 -0.02 -0.94 2.27
N GLY A 10 -0.84 -1.67 3.03
CA GLY A 10 -0.36 -2.52 4.13
C GLY A 10 0.45 -3.72 3.64
N PHE A 11 -0.11 -4.51 2.73
CA PHE A 11 0.59 -5.66 2.16
C PHE A 11 1.71 -5.21 1.21
N GLY A 12 1.41 -4.28 0.29
CA GLY A 12 2.39 -3.81 -0.68
C GLY A 12 3.59 -3.12 -0.02
N GLY A 13 3.34 -2.31 1.02
CA GLY A 13 4.38 -1.62 1.77
C GLY A 13 5.30 -2.56 2.56
N SER A 14 4.83 -3.76 2.94
CA SER A 14 5.59 -4.73 3.74
C SER A 14 6.31 -5.82 2.92
N MET A 15 6.16 -5.81 1.60
CA MET A 15 6.64 -6.86 0.69
C MET A 15 8.16 -6.97 0.59
N ILE A 16 8.87 -5.85 0.77
CA ILE A 16 10.34 -5.78 0.69
C ILE A 16 10.93 -5.81 2.11
N TRP A 17 12.21 -6.20 2.25
CA TRP A 17 12.85 -6.36 3.54
C TRP A 17 12.77 -5.11 4.43
N PHE A 18 12.81 -3.89 3.87
CA PHE A 18 12.70 -2.67 4.68
C PHE A 18 11.26 -2.30 5.07
N GLY A 19 10.26 -2.93 4.43
CA GLY A 19 8.85 -2.66 4.61
C GLY A 19 8.23 -3.29 5.86
N SER A 20 8.96 -4.18 6.53
CA SER A 20 8.51 -4.88 7.73
C SER A 20 9.65 -5.06 8.73
N SER A 21 9.34 -5.02 10.02
CA SER A 21 10.34 -5.23 11.08
C SER A 21 11.05 -6.59 10.95
N ALA A 22 10.33 -7.62 10.51
CA ALA A 22 10.91 -8.95 10.26
C ALA A 22 11.91 -8.93 9.10
N GLY A 23 11.60 -8.22 8.01
CA GLY A 23 12.52 -8.06 6.89
C GLY A 23 13.78 -7.28 7.28
N VAL A 24 13.65 -6.24 8.11
CA VAL A 24 14.79 -5.44 8.60
C VAL A 24 15.71 -6.32 9.45
N ALA A 25 15.14 -7.13 10.34
CA ALA A 25 15.88 -8.09 11.15
C ALA A 25 16.62 -9.13 10.27
N LEU A 26 15.94 -9.72 9.28
CA LEU A 26 16.54 -10.67 8.34
C LEU A 26 17.68 -10.05 7.53
N SER A 27 17.50 -8.82 7.04
CA SER A 27 18.53 -8.11 6.27
C SER A 27 19.78 -7.78 7.07
N SER A 28 19.67 -7.75 8.40
CA SER A 28 20.79 -7.51 9.31
C SER A 28 21.62 -8.77 9.56
N ILE A 29 20.97 -9.95 9.53
CA ILE A 29 21.62 -11.26 9.74
C ILE A 29 22.15 -11.83 8.42
N PHE A 30 21.44 -11.60 7.30
CA PHE A 30 21.81 -12.07 5.97
C PHE A 30 22.05 -10.88 5.05
N PRO A 31 23.31 -10.43 4.86
CA PRO A 31 23.63 -9.29 4.00
C PRO A 31 23.16 -9.49 2.54
N GLN A 32 23.11 -10.75 2.10
CA GLN A 32 22.63 -11.16 0.77
C GLN A 32 21.15 -10.79 0.54
N ALA A 33 20.36 -10.74 1.62
CA ALA A 33 18.94 -10.40 1.57
C ALA A 33 18.68 -8.90 1.35
N LYS A 34 19.71 -8.04 1.37
CA LYS A 34 19.60 -6.61 1.03
C LYS A 34 19.50 -6.37 -0.48
N SER A 35 19.75 -7.38 -1.31
CA SER A 35 19.55 -7.26 -2.76
C SER A 35 18.06 -7.35 -3.09
N VAL A 36 17.48 -6.28 -3.62
CA VAL A 36 16.07 -6.24 -4.06
C VAL A 36 15.77 -7.32 -5.08
N GLY A 37 16.67 -7.49 -6.06
CA GLY A 37 16.48 -8.48 -7.12
C GLY A 37 16.44 -9.90 -6.58
N GLU A 38 17.36 -10.23 -5.66
CA GLU A 38 17.43 -11.56 -5.07
C GLU A 38 16.24 -11.81 -4.13
N TRP A 39 15.83 -10.80 -3.37
CA TRP A 39 14.64 -10.85 -2.51
C TRP A 39 13.35 -11.10 -3.32
N LEU A 40 13.18 -10.39 -4.44
CA LEU A 40 12.02 -10.59 -5.32
C LEU A 40 12.07 -11.93 -6.04
N LYS A 41 13.25 -12.36 -6.49
CA LYS A 41 13.43 -13.63 -7.21
C LYS A 41 13.14 -14.83 -6.29
N GLN A 42 13.66 -14.81 -5.07
CA GLN A 42 13.45 -15.88 -4.09
C GLN A 42 12.06 -15.77 -3.43
N GLY A 43 11.60 -14.55 -3.17
CA GLY A 43 10.32 -14.21 -2.59
C GLY A 43 9.19 -13.99 -3.60
N TRP A 44 9.29 -14.51 -4.82
CA TRP A 44 8.32 -14.25 -5.90
C TRP A 44 6.88 -14.59 -5.53
N HIS A 45 6.70 -15.59 -4.66
CA HIS A 45 5.41 -16.00 -4.11
C HIS A 45 4.70 -14.87 -3.34
N VAL A 46 5.43 -13.90 -2.77
CA VAL A 46 4.84 -12.79 -2.02
C VAL A 46 4.10 -11.84 -2.97
N ILE A 47 4.67 -11.57 -4.15
CA ILE A 47 4.00 -10.78 -5.20
C ILE A 47 2.76 -11.52 -5.68
N LEU A 48 2.87 -12.83 -5.92
CA LEU A 48 1.72 -13.63 -6.33
C LEU A 48 0.61 -13.63 -5.27
N ALA A 49 0.96 -13.80 -4.00
CA ALA A 49 0.02 -13.74 -2.88
C ALA A 49 -0.67 -12.37 -2.78
N TYR A 50 0.06 -11.28 -3.01
CA TYR A 50 -0.52 -9.94 -3.07
C TYR A 50 -1.61 -9.83 -4.15
N VAL A 51 -1.29 -10.27 -5.38
CA VAL A 51 -2.22 -10.19 -6.51
C VAL A 51 -3.45 -11.07 -6.27
N VAL A 52 -3.24 -12.31 -5.84
CA VAL A 52 -4.35 -13.25 -5.56
C VAL A 52 -5.21 -12.74 -4.41
N GLY A 53 -4.60 -12.28 -3.30
CA GLY A 53 -5.32 -11.72 -2.16
C GLY A 53 -6.13 -10.47 -2.54
N PHE A 54 -5.58 -9.60 -3.39
CA PHE A 54 -6.26 -8.43 -3.90
C PHE A 54 -7.53 -8.80 -4.67
N PHE A 55 -7.46 -9.78 -5.58
CA PHE A 55 -8.62 -10.23 -6.35
C PHE A 55 -9.63 -11.00 -5.50
N ILE A 56 -9.19 -11.79 -4.52
CA ILE A 56 -10.09 -12.44 -3.57
C ILE A 56 -10.86 -11.38 -2.79
N MET A 57 -10.18 -10.36 -2.28
CA MET A 57 -10.82 -9.29 -1.52
C MET A 57 -11.79 -8.49 -2.40
N LEU A 58 -11.40 -8.14 -3.62
CA LEU A 58 -12.30 -7.51 -4.59
C LEU A 58 -13.51 -8.38 -4.94
N GLY A 59 -13.31 -9.69 -5.11
CA GLY A 59 -14.39 -10.62 -5.45
C GLY A 59 -15.37 -10.86 -4.30
N LEU A 60 -14.88 -10.87 -3.06
CA LEU A 60 -15.69 -11.11 -1.86
C LEU A 60 -16.39 -9.85 -1.34
N LEU A 61 -15.68 -8.72 -1.27
CA LEU A 61 -16.21 -7.47 -0.71
C LEU A 61 -16.78 -6.54 -1.78
N GLY A 62 -16.44 -6.76 -3.06
CA GLY A 62 -16.75 -5.80 -4.12
C GLY A 62 -15.86 -4.56 -4.07
N TRP A 63 -16.15 -3.62 -4.97
CA TRP A 63 -15.51 -2.30 -5.00
C TRP A 63 -16.52 -1.25 -4.54
N HIS A 64 -16.23 -0.59 -3.41
CA HIS A 64 -17.02 0.50 -2.85
C HIS A 64 -16.25 1.83 -2.96
N PRO A 65 -16.27 2.48 -4.14
CA PRO A 65 -15.69 3.81 -4.30
C PRO A 65 -16.54 4.80 -3.51
N HIS A 66 -15.89 5.58 -2.63
CA HIS A 66 -16.56 6.71 -2.01
C HIS A 66 -16.71 7.81 -3.07
N GLU A 67 -17.73 8.65 -2.93
CA GLU A 67 -17.99 9.74 -3.87
C GLU A 67 -16.73 10.60 -4.09
N PRO A 68 -16.44 11.02 -5.33
CA PRO A 68 -15.30 11.88 -5.62
C PRO A 68 -15.38 13.14 -4.76
N HIS A 69 -14.42 13.35 -3.87
CA HIS A 69 -14.31 14.60 -3.14
C HIS A 69 -13.75 15.65 -4.10
N LYS A 70 -14.65 16.32 -4.86
CA LYS A 70 -14.41 17.65 -5.46
C LYS A 70 -15.69 18.21 -6.06
N GLU A 71 -16.50 18.84 -5.23
CA GLU A 71 -17.23 20.06 -5.57
C GLU A 71 -17.04 21.03 -4.41
N GLY A 72 -16.43 22.20 -4.68
CA GLY A 72 -16.29 23.29 -3.73
C GLY A 72 -15.08 23.18 -2.79
N ALA A 73 -13.89 23.53 -3.30
CA ALA A 73 -12.94 24.20 -2.42
C ALA A 73 -13.63 25.47 -1.91
N ALA A 74 -14.17 25.44 -0.69
CA ALA A 74 -14.71 26.62 -0.04
C ALA A 74 -13.60 27.69 -0.02
N PRO A 75 -13.91 28.96 -0.36
CA PRO A 75 -12.92 30.01 -0.38
C PRO A 75 -12.24 30.08 0.99
N SER A 76 -10.90 30.04 0.98
CA SER A 76 -10.12 30.13 2.21
C SER A 76 -10.45 31.44 2.93
N ALA A 77 -10.47 31.40 4.26
CA ALA A 77 -10.84 32.53 5.15
C ALA A 77 -10.09 33.85 4.87
N HIS A 78 -9.05 33.84 4.03
CA HIS A 78 -8.33 35.01 3.58
C HIS A 78 -9.13 35.92 2.61
N GLU A 79 -10.19 35.41 1.95
CA GLU A 79 -11.09 36.23 1.11
C GLU A 79 -12.20 36.92 1.91
N MET A 80 -12.55 36.41 3.10
CA MET A 80 -13.68 36.90 3.90
C MET A 80 -13.36 38.14 4.77
N ILE A 81 -12.07 38.50 4.88
CA ILE A 81 -11.58 39.63 5.70
C ILE A 81 -11.40 40.91 4.87
N ARG A 82 -11.61 40.86 3.54
CA ARG A 82 -11.38 42.00 2.63
C ARG A 82 -12.65 42.71 2.12
N GLU A 83 -13.83 42.34 2.61
CA GLU A 83 -15.10 43.03 2.29
C GLU A 83 -15.55 43.91 3.45
#